data_AF-A0A7J4K1D8-F1
#
_entry.id   AF-A0A7J4K1D8-F1
#
_cell.length_a   1.000
_cell.length_b   1.000
_cell.length_c   1.000
_cell.angle_alpha   90.00
_cell.angle_beta   90.00
_cell.angle_gamma   90.00
#
_symmetry.space_group_name_H-M   'P 1'
#
loop_
_entity.id
_entity.type
_entity.pdbx_description
1 polymer ?
#
loop_
_entity_poly.entity_id
_entity_poly.type
_entity_poly.pdbx_seq_one_letter_code
_entity_poly.pdbx_strand_id
1 'polypeptide(L)'
;MADLLQSLWGIVALLVFLLILAVPGTIAVIAFSRLKGRIAKKFKLSWIKASFISTFIAMFLLVLVLYLIPFLQVLSFTQNDFLPAGMQTQIIEAENSEELIEQPFQANYFLDLIIFSVITILRLLFVALVLSLLLLPLELIGSAIFSKLARKKSANILAFYASTFTAMVVAVIVVFAFPWIPAGLLYFLYFA
;
A
#
# COMPACT_ATOMS: atom_id res chain seq x y z
N MET A 1 36.55 -9.05 -14.65
CA MET A 1 35.62 -9.96 -15.37
C MET A 1 34.60 -10.60 -14.45
N ALA A 2 35.01 -11.13 -13.28
CA ALA A 2 34.09 -11.75 -12.31
C ALA A 2 32.88 -10.86 -11.97
N ASP A 3 33.11 -9.57 -11.72
CA ASP A 3 32.06 -8.61 -11.30
C ASP A 3 31.01 -8.36 -12.39
N LEU A 4 31.42 -8.37 -13.67
CA LEU A 4 30.51 -8.27 -14.81
C LEU A 4 29.64 -9.54 -14.94
N LEU A 5 30.24 -10.72 -14.75
CA LEU A 5 29.50 -11.99 -14.76
C LEU A 5 28.52 -12.06 -13.58
N GLN A 6 28.91 -11.58 -12.41
CA GLN A 6 28.05 -11.50 -11.22
C GLN A 6 26.88 -10.52 -11.42
N SER A 7 27.14 -9.34 -12.01
CA SER A 7 26.11 -8.35 -12.33
C SER A 7 25.09 -8.90 -13.35
N LEU A 8 25.56 -9.54 -14.43
CA LEU A 8 24.70 -10.21 -15.40
C LEU A 8 23.87 -11.32 -14.78
N TRP A 9 24.45 -12.15 -13.90
CA TRP A 9 23.70 -13.16 -13.15
C TRP A 9 22.65 -12.55 -12.21
N GLY A 10 22.94 -11.42 -11.57
CA GLY A 10 21.97 -10.68 -10.75
C GLY A 10 20.76 -10.22 -11.57
N ILE A 11 20.97 -9.69 -12.77
CA ILE A 11 19.90 -9.29 -13.69
C ILE A 11 19.06 -10.50 -14.14
N VAL A 12 19.71 -11.62 -14.50
CA VAL A 12 19.02 -12.86 -14.87
C VAL A 12 18.19 -13.41 -13.70
N ALA A 13 18.76 -13.47 -12.50
CA ALA A 13 18.05 -13.92 -11.29
C ALA A 13 16.85 -13.03 -10.96
N LEU A 14 16.99 -11.71 -11.09
CA LEU A 14 15.89 -10.76 -10.92
C LEU A 14 14.78 -10.98 -11.96
N LEU A 15 15.13 -11.17 -13.23
CA LEU A 15 14.14 -11.44 -14.28
C LEU A 15 13.40 -12.77 -14.05
N VAL A 16 14.10 -13.83 -13.63
CA VAL A 16 13.49 -15.12 -13.27
C VAL A 16 12.57 -14.95 -12.05
N PHE A 17 12.97 -14.20 -11.03
CA PHE A 17 12.13 -13.88 -9.87
C PHE A 17 10.86 -13.13 -10.27
N LEU A 18 10.97 -12.10 -11.13
CA LEU A 18 9.81 -11.39 -11.68
C LEU A 18 8.89 -12.30 -12.51
N LEU A 19 9.46 -13.25 -13.25
CA LEU A 19 8.72 -14.21 -14.06
C LEU A 19 7.88 -15.16 -13.17
N ILE A 20 8.44 -15.60 -12.04
CA ILE A 20 7.71 -16.36 -11.02
C ILE A 20 6.64 -15.49 -10.34
N LEU A 21 6.99 -14.28 -9.91
CA LEU A 21 6.09 -13.34 -9.21
C LEU A 21 4.93 -12.85 -10.10
N ALA A 22 5.13 -12.80 -11.42
CA ALA A 22 4.08 -12.48 -12.38
C ALA A 22 2.93 -13.49 -12.36
N VAL A 23 3.11 -14.74 -11.91
CA VAL A 23 2.03 -15.74 -11.84
C VAL A 23 0.92 -15.32 -10.85
N PRO A 24 1.18 -15.12 -9.54
CA PRO A 24 0.15 -14.61 -8.62
C PRO A 24 -0.31 -13.19 -8.99
N GLY A 25 0.59 -12.34 -9.49
CA GLY A 25 0.23 -11.01 -10.00
C GLY A 25 -0.82 -11.07 -11.11
N THR A 26 -0.70 -12.02 -12.04
CA THR A 26 -1.65 -12.20 -13.16
C THR A 26 -3.02 -12.63 -12.66
N ILE A 27 -3.08 -13.52 -11.65
CA ILE A 27 -4.33 -13.94 -11.02
C ILE A 27 -5.02 -12.73 -10.37
N ALA A 28 -4.27 -11.90 -9.65
CA ALA A 28 -4.77 -10.66 -9.05
C ALA A 28 -5.28 -9.68 -10.11
N VAL A 29 -4.52 -9.41 -11.18
CA VAL A 29 -4.92 -8.53 -12.30
C VAL A 29 -6.20 -9.04 -12.99
N ILE A 30 -6.34 -10.36 -13.20
CA ILE A 30 -7.57 -10.94 -13.77
C ILE A 30 -8.76 -10.72 -12.84
N ALA A 31 -8.62 -10.96 -11.53
CA ALA A 31 -9.68 -10.68 -10.56
C ALA A 31 -10.04 -9.18 -10.55
N PHE A 32 -9.05 -8.30 -10.58
CA PHE A 32 -9.22 -6.86 -10.56
C PHE A 32 -9.90 -6.31 -11.81
N SER A 33 -9.53 -6.82 -12.99
CA SER A 33 -10.15 -6.44 -14.26
C SER A 33 -11.66 -6.75 -14.29
N ARG A 34 -12.09 -7.86 -13.65
CA ARG A 34 -13.50 -8.21 -13.50
C ARG A 34 -14.23 -7.28 -12.54
N LEU A 35 -13.60 -6.90 -11.43
CA LEU A 35 -14.15 -5.94 -10.47
C LEU A 35 -14.33 -4.56 -11.11
N LYS A 36 -13.28 -4.02 -11.75
CA LYS A 36 -13.31 -2.79 -12.55
C LYS A 36 -14.40 -2.81 -13.62
N GLY A 37 -14.54 -3.93 -14.34
CA GLY A 37 -15.61 -4.10 -15.34
C GLY A 37 -17.03 -4.04 -14.77
N ARG A 38 -17.25 -4.52 -13.53
CA ARG A 38 -18.53 -4.38 -12.81
C ARG A 38 -18.78 -2.92 -12.40
N ILE A 39 -17.77 -2.24 -11.85
CA ILE A 39 -17.85 -0.82 -11.46
C ILE A 39 -18.17 0.06 -12.67
N ALA A 40 -17.42 -0.09 -13.77
CA ALA A 40 -17.61 0.68 -15.00
C ALA A 40 -19.04 0.55 -15.57
N LYS A 41 -19.59 -0.68 -15.60
CA LYS A 41 -20.96 -0.94 -16.04
C LYS A 41 -22.01 -0.35 -15.09
N LYS A 42 -21.85 -0.49 -13.77
CA LYS A 42 -22.81 0.00 -12.77
C LYS A 42 -22.92 1.54 -12.77
N PHE A 43 -21.79 2.23 -12.90
CA PHE A 43 -21.72 3.70 -12.79
C PHE A 43 -21.60 4.42 -14.15
N LYS A 44 -21.68 3.70 -15.28
CA LYS A 44 -21.50 4.24 -16.65
C LYS A 44 -20.22 5.08 -16.83
N LEU A 45 -19.14 4.69 -16.14
CA LEU A 45 -17.88 5.43 -16.13
C LEU A 45 -17.03 5.14 -17.37
N SER A 46 -16.30 6.16 -17.83
CA SER A 46 -15.23 5.95 -18.82
C SER A 46 -14.17 5.00 -18.27
N TRP A 47 -13.53 4.23 -19.16
CA TRP A 47 -12.54 3.22 -18.76
C TRP A 47 -11.39 3.79 -17.91
N ILE A 48 -10.94 5.02 -18.19
CA ILE A 48 -9.90 5.72 -17.41
C ILE A 48 -10.39 6.08 -16.00
N LYS A 49 -11.60 6.66 -15.87
CA LYS A 49 -12.18 6.98 -14.55
C LYS A 49 -12.43 5.71 -13.73
N ALA A 50 -12.90 4.64 -14.38
CA ALA A 50 -13.07 3.34 -13.74
C ALA A 50 -11.72 2.71 -13.32
N SER A 51 -10.66 2.87 -14.13
CA SER A 51 -9.27 2.55 -13.76
C SER A 51 -8.92 3.20 -12.43
N PHE A 52 -8.88 4.54 -12.43
CA PHE A 52 -8.45 5.34 -11.29
C PHE A 52 -9.25 5.03 -10.02
N ILE A 53 -10.58 4.98 -10.10
CA ILE A 53 -11.44 4.66 -8.95
C ILE A 53 -11.18 3.23 -8.44
N SER A 54 -11.03 2.24 -9.34
CA SER A 54 -10.74 0.86 -8.92
C SER A 54 -9.37 0.75 -8.25
N THR A 55 -8.33 1.32 -8.86
CA THR A 55 -6.96 1.32 -8.33
C THR A 55 -6.89 2.09 -7.00
N PHE A 56 -7.61 3.20 -6.86
CA PHE A 56 -7.77 3.92 -5.59
C PHE A 56 -8.38 3.07 -4.49
N ILE A 57 -9.48 2.37 -4.77
CA ILE A 57 -10.12 1.48 -3.79
C ILE A 57 -9.18 0.32 -3.41
N ALA A 58 -8.42 -0.25 -4.36
CA ALA A 58 -7.41 -1.27 -4.05
C ALA A 58 -6.29 -0.74 -3.17
N MET A 59 -5.69 0.39 -3.53
CA MET A 59 -4.58 0.96 -2.78
C MET A 59 -5.03 1.43 -1.40
N PHE A 60 -6.24 1.98 -1.27
CA PHE A 60 -6.81 2.32 0.03
C PHE A 60 -7.02 1.08 0.91
N LEU A 61 -7.61 0.00 0.38
CA LEU A 61 -7.77 -1.24 1.13
C LEU A 61 -6.43 -1.89 1.50
N LEU A 62 -5.43 -1.85 0.60
CA LEU A 62 -4.09 -2.36 0.85
C LEU A 62 -3.37 -1.54 1.93
N VAL A 63 -3.39 -0.20 1.83
CA VAL A 63 -2.82 0.72 2.82
C VAL A 63 -3.51 0.58 4.18
N LEU A 64 -4.84 0.46 4.19
CA LEU A 64 -5.62 0.19 5.40
C LEU A 64 -5.19 -1.12 6.06
N VAL A 65 -5.09 -2.22 5.30
CA VAL A 65 -4.62 -3.51 5.83
C VAL A 65 -3.18 -3.42 6.36
N LEU A 66 -2.26 -2.78 5.61
CA LEU A 66 -0.87 -2.59 6.07
C LEU A 66 -0.79 -1.76 7.36
N TYR A 67 -1.61 -0.71 7.48
CA TYR A 67 -1.71 0.10 8.70
C TYR A 67 -2.31 -0.69 9.89
N LEU A 68 -3.23 -1.62 9.63
CA LEU A 68 -3.77 -2.49 10.68
C LEU A 68 -2.78 -3.54 11.19
N ILE A 69 -1.73 -3.93 10.43
CA ILE A 69 -0.75 -4.95 10.87
C ILE A 69 -0.11 -4.61 12.23
N PRO A 70 0.54 -3.46 12.44
CA PRO A 70 1.10 -3.12 13.75
C PRO A 70 0.01 -2.97 14.83
N PHE A 71 -1.19 -2.50 14.48
CA PHE A 71 -2.29 -2.40 15.45
C PHE A 71 -2.77 -3.79 15.93
N LEU A 72 -2.82 -4.79 15.05
CA LEU A 72 -3.11 -6.19 15.41
C LEU A 72 -1.97 -6.81 16.26
N GLN A 73 -0.73 -6.36 16.07
CA GLN A 73 0.39 -6.75 16.93
C GLN A 73 0.26 -6.12 18.33
N VAL A 74 -0.09 -4.83 18.45
CA VAL A 74 -0.36 -4.20 19.76
C VAL A 74 -1.56 -4.86 20.45
N LEU A 75 -2.63 -5.20 19.73
CA LEU A 75 -3.76 -5.95 20.30
C LEU A 75 -3.43 -7.37 20.78
N SER A 76 -2.35 -7.98 20.28
CA SER A 76 -1.88 -9.29 20.75
C SER A 76 -0.79 -9.19 21.83
N PHE A 77 -0.13 -8.04 21.94
CA PHE A 77 0.73 -7.64 23.05
C PHE A 77 0.15 -6.42 23.75
N THR A 78 -0.96 -6.55 24.50
CA THR A 78 -1.25 -5.74 25.70
C THR A 78 -2.60 -6.05 26.33
N GLN A 79 -2.57 -6.44 27.61
CA GLN A 79 -3.66 -6.12 28.55
C GLN A 79 -3.36 -4.82 29.34
N ASN A 80 -2.12 -4.29 29.28
CA ASN A 80 -1.61 -3.31 30.25
C ASN A 80 -0.99 -1.99 29.70
N ASP A 81 -0.43 -1.95 28.48
CA ASP A 81 0.44 -0.83 28.02
C ASP A 81 -0.18 0.04 26.90
N PHE A 82 -1.51 0.14 26.83
CA PHE A 82 -2.26 0.91 25.81
C PHE A 82 -2.20 2.45 26.00
N LEU A 83 -1.04 2.99 26.42
CA LEU A 83 -0.77 4.42 26.47
C LEU A 83 0.49 4.73 25.64
N PRO A 84 0.35 5.44 24.48
CA PRO A 84 1.47 5.96 23.72
C PRO A 84 2.47 6.71 24.60
N ALA A 85 3.76 6.62 24.29
CA ALA A 85 4.85 7.13 25.14
C ALA A 85 4.85 8.65 25.40
N GLY A 86 3.94 9.42 24.79
CA GLY A 86 3.67 10.83 25.10
C GLY A 86 2.42 11.08 25.95
N MET A 87 1.77 10.03 26.48
CA MET A 87 0.54 10.09 27.29
C MET A 87 0.65 9.29 28.61
N GLN A 88 1.89 9.10 29.09
CA GLN A 88 2.23 8.67 30.45
C GLN A 88 2.91 9.89 31.12
N THR A 89 2.70 10.27 32.38
CA THR A 89 2.16 9.61 33.58
C THR A 89 1.03 10.42 34.25
N GLN A 90 0.23 9.77 35.11
CA GLN A 90 -0.79 10.38 36.00
C GLN A 90 -0.54 9.92 37.45
N ILE A 91 -0.25 10.83 38.40
CA ILE A 91 -0.05 10.51 39.84
C ILE A 91 -0.58 11.68 40.72
N ILE A 92 -1.23 11.38 41.89
CA ILE A 92 -2.27 12.20 42.63
C ILE A 92 -1.93 12.56 44.10
N GLU A 93 -1.91 13.85 44.52
CA GLU A 93 -1.42 14.25 45.86
C GLU A 93 -2.36 13.83 46.99
N ALA A 94 -1.86 12.96 47.87
CA ALA A 94 -2.55 12.55 49.08
C ALA A 94 -2.14 13.47 50.24
N GLU A 95 -3.14 14.04 50.90
CA GLU A 95 -3.13 15.24 51.77
C GLU A 95 -2.16 15.26 52.98
N ASN A 96 -1.29 14.26 53.19
CA ASN A 96 -0.43 14.15 54.38
C ASN A 96 0.98 13.55 54.16
N SER A 97 1.54 13.55 52.94
CA SER A 97 2.92 13.10 52.71
C SER A 97 3.58 13.76 51.49
N GLU A 98 4.79 14.32 51.66
CA GLU A 98 5.52 15.18 50.69
C GLU A 98 6.13 14.44 49.46
N GLU A 99 5.57 13.32 49.02
CA GLU A 99 5.99 12.60 47.80
C GLU A 99 4.79 12.01 47.05
N LEU A 100 4.71 12.02 45.71
CA LEU A 100 5.30 12.88 44.65
C LEU A 100 4.44 12.63 43.40
N ILE A 101 3.94 13.67 42.71
CA ILE A 101 2.65 13.60 42.00
C ILE A 101 2.58 14.43 40.70
N GLU A 102 2.27 13.77 39.58
CA GLU A 102 2.23 14.33 38.20
C GLU A 102 0.84 14.10 37.55
N GLN A 103 -0.10 15.06 37.65
CA GLN A 103 -1.55 14.84 37.40
C GLN A 103 -2.15 15.53 36.13
N PRO A 104 -1.83 15.12 34.88
CA PRO A 104 -2.48 15.60 33.64
C PRO A 104 -3.65 14.71 33.13
N PHE A 105 -4.81 14.71 33.79
CA PHE A 105 -5.98 13.92 33.37
C PHE A 105 -6.59 14.53 32.11
N GLN A 106 -6.71 13.74 31.03
CA GLN A 106 -7.08 14.28 29.71
C GLN A 106 -8.56 14.70 29.65
N ALA A 107 -8.81 15.98 29.95
CA ALA A 107 -10.12 16.62 29.85
C ALA A 107 -10.77 16.48 28.45
N ASN A 108 -9.98 16.15 27.43
CA ASN A 108 -10.40 16.04 26.02
C ASN A 108 -10.10 14.67 25.37
N TYR A 109 -9.86 13.59 26.12
CA TYR A 109 -9.50 12.25 25.58
C TYR A 109 -10.35 11.82 24.36
N PHE A 110 -11.67 12.03 24.39
CA PHE A 110 -12.56 11.72 23.28
C PHE A 110 -12.35 12.61 22.05
N LEU A 111 -12.10 13.92 22.23
CA LEU A 111 -11.79 14.83 21.12
C LEU A 111 -10.42 14.52 20.53
N ASP A 112 -9.43 14.24 21.36
CA ASP A 112 -8.07 13.89 20.91
C ASP A 112 -8.07 12.58 20.10
N LEU A 113 -8.85 11.57 20.54
CA LEU A 113 -9.06 10.32 19.80
C LEU A 113 -9.77 10.56 18.46
N ILE A 114 -10.80 11.43 18.42
CA ILE A 114 -11.48 11.80 17.17
C ILE A 114 -10.53 12.53 16.22
N ILE A 115 -9.76 13.50 16.70
CA ILE A 115 -8.78 14.27 15.91
C ILE A 115 -7.71 13.33 15.34
N PHE A 116 -7.13 12.46 16.17
CA PHE A 116 -6.17 11.46 15.75
C PHE A 116 -6.74 10.50 14.69
N SER A 117 -7.99 10.04 14.87
CA SER A 117 -8.66 9.16 13.92
C SER A 117 -8.91 9.84 12.57
N VAL A 118 -9.37 11.09 12.58
CA VAL A 118 -9.61 11.88 11.36
C VAL A 118 -8.31 12.15 10.60
N ILE A 119 -7.23 12.57 11.30
CA ILE A 119 -5.91 12.79 10.70
C ILE A 119 -5.39 11.49 10.08
N THR A 120 -5.49 10.37 10.79
CA THR A 120 -5.11 9.04 10.31
C THR A 120 -5.88 8.67 9.03
N ILE A 121 -7.20 8.82 9.00
CA ILE A 121 -8.03 8.52 7.82
C ILE A 121 -7.62 9.40 6.63
N LEU A 122 -7.40 10.70 6.84
CA LEU A 122 -6.95 11.62 5.79
C LEU A 122 -5.55 11.24 5.26
N ARG A 123 -4.63 10.82 6.13
CA ARG A 123 -3.30 10.32 5.76
C ARG A 123 -3.39 9.06 4.90
N LEU A 124 -4.18 8.07 5.32
CA LEU A 124 -4.38 6.82 4.55
C LEU A 124 -5.01 7.09 3.18
N LEU A 125 -5.98 8.01 3.10
CA LEU A 125 -6.57 8.46 1.83
C LEU A 125 -5.53 9.14 0.92
N PHE A 126 -4.65 9.98 1.48
CA PHE A 126 -3.59 10.65 0.73
C PHE A 126 -2.53 9.67 0.22
N VAL A 127 -2.05 8.74 1.05
CA VAL A 127 -1.10 7.70 0.64
C VAL A 127 -1.70 6.80 -0.45
N ALA A 128 -2.97 6.39 -0.30
CA ALA A 128 -3.69 5.64 -1.32
C ALA A 128 -3.83 6.41 -2.64
N LEU A 129 -4.06 7.73 -2.59
CA LEU A 129 -4.12 8.62 -3.75
C LEU A 129 -2.77 8.67 -4.49
N VAL A 130 -1.68 8.91 -3.75
CA VAL A 130 -0.31 8.96 -4.30
C VAL A 130 0.07 7.63 -4.95
N LEU A 131 -0.16 6.51 -4.26
CA LEU A 131 0.04 5.17 -4.82
C LEU A 131 -0.77 4.96 -6.10
N SER A 132 -2.03 5.39 -6.12
CA SER A 132 -2.91 5.20 -7.29
C SER A 132 -2.46 6.01 -8.50
N LEU A 133 -1.97 7.24 -8.28
CA LEU A 133 -1.38 8.06 -9.33
C LEU A 133 -0.07 7.43 -9.87
N LEU A 134 0.73 6.81 -9.01
CA LEU A 134 1.97 6.11 -9.39
C LEU A 134 1.71 4.78 -10.11
N LEU A 135 0.67 4.03 -9.73
CA LEU A 135 0.28 2.78 -10.37
C LEU A 135 -0.52 2.97 -11.67
N LEU A 136 -1.21 4.09 -11.86
CA LEU A 136 -1.98 4.36 -13.07
C LEU A 136 -1.17 4.27 -14.38
N PRO A 137 0.03 4.88 -14.54
CA PRO A 137 0.83 4.72 -15.76
C PRO A 137 1.27 3.27 -15.98
N LEU A 138 1.53 2.50 -14.92
CA LEU A 138 1.85 1.07 -15.01
C LEU A 138 0.63 0.25 -15.48
N GLU A 139 -0.57 0.57 -15.00
CA GLU A 139 -1.83 -0.03 -15.47
C GLU A 139 -2.09 0.29 -16.95
N LEU A 140 -1.82 1.54 -17.37
CA LEU A 140 -1.91 1.94 -18.78
C LEU A 140 -0.94 1.14 -19.67
N ILE A 141 0.34 1.03 -19.27
CA ILE A 141 1.35 0.26 -20.02
C ILE A 141 0.93 -1.21 -20.15
N GLY A 142 0.51 -1.85 -19.05
CA GLY A 142 -0.02 -3.22 -19.08
C GLY A 142 -1.20 -3.35 -20.05
N SER A 143 -2.20 -2.46 -19.94
CA SER A 143 -3.38 -2.49 -20.81
C SER A 143 -3.04 -2.32 -22.31
N ALA A 144 -2.02 -1.52 -22.64
CA ALA A 144 -1.55 -1.30 -24.00
C ALA A 144 -0.77 -2.49 -24.58
N ILE A 145 -0.10 -3.27 -23.73
CA ILE A 145 0.55 -4.52 -24.12
C ILE A 145 -0.51 -5.63 -24.29
N PHE A 146 -1.45 -5.72 -23.34
CA PHE A 146 -2.55 -6.68 -23.40
C PHE A 146 -3.37 -6.53 -24.69
N SER A 147 -3.74 -5.30 -25.07
CA SER A 147 -4.52 -5.06 -26.29
C SER A 147 -3.78 -5.42 -27.59
N LYS A 148 -2.45 -5.34 -27.61
CA LYS A 148 -1.62 -5.77 -28.75
C LYS A 148 -1.46 -7.29 -28.84
N LEU A 149 -1.42 -7.99 -27.70
CA LEU A 149 -1.23 -9.46 -27.64
C LEU A 149 -2.55 -10.26 -27.72
N ALA A 150 -3.66 -9.72 -27.24
CA ALA A 150 -4.94 -10.42 -27.13
C ALA A 150 -5.66 -10.63 -28.49
N ARG A 151 -5.16 -11.59 -29.30
CA ARG A 151 -5.75 -11.94 -30.60
C ARG A 151 -6.81 -13.06 -30.57
N LYS A 152 -6.85 -13.89 -29.52
CA LYS A 152 -7.77 -15.05 -29.41
C LYS A 152 -8.12 -15.35 -27.95
N LYS A 153 -9.32 -15.90 -27.71
CA LYS A 153 -9.90 -16.13 -26.37
C LYS A 153 -9.02 -16.97 -25.42
N SER A 154 -8.23 -17.92 -25.94
CA SER A 154 -7.25 -18.71 -25.17
C SER A 154 -5.91 -18.00 -24.95
N ALA A 155 -5.47 -17.17 -25.91
CA ALA A 155 -4.27 -16.34 -25.77
C ALA A 155 -4.44 -15.25 -24.69
N ASN A 156 -5.66 -14.97 -24.23
CA ASN A 156 -5.95 -13.98 -23.20
C ASN A 156 -5.17 -14.21 -21.90
N ILE A 157 -5.00 -15.45 -21.41
CA ILE A 157 -4.27 -15.70 -20.15
C ILE A 157 -2.78 -15.39 -20.33
N LEU A 158 -2.18 -15.84 -21.44
CA LEU A 158 -0.78 -15.55 -21.76
C LEU A 158 -0.55 -14.05 -22.03
N ALA A 159 -1.52 -13.37 -22.64
CA ALA A 159 -1.49 -11.91 -22.82
C ALA A 159 -1.61 -11.15 -21.49
N PHE A 160 -2.47 -11.59 -20.55
CA PHE A 160 -2.53 -11.04 -19.19
C PHE A 160 -1.21 -11.26 -18.45
N TYR A 161 -0.60 -12.44 -18.60
CA TYR A 161 0.67 -12.78 -17.99
C TYR A 161 1.82 -11.91 -18.53
N ALA A 162 1.99 -11.85 -19.85
CA ALA A 162 2.99 -11.01 -20.50
C ALA A 162 2.81 -9.51 -20.16
N SER A 163 1.56 -9.02 -20.17
CA SER A 163 1.21 -7.66 -19.70
C SER A 163 1.65 -7.41 -18.26
N THR A 164 1.36 -8.35 -17.36
CA THR A 164 1.67 -8.22 -15.92
C THR A 164 3.18 -8.25 -15.70
N PHE A 165 3.88 -9.20 -16.34
CA PHE A 165 5.34 -9.30 -16.29
C PHE A 165 6.01 -8.02 -16.82
N THR A 166 5.60 -7.48 -17.97
CA THR A 166 6.20 -6.24 -18.48
C THR A 166 5.90 -5.04 -17.58
N ALA A 167 4.68 -4.94 -17.02
CA ALA A 167 4.36 -3.90 -16.04
C ALA A 167 5.23 -4.02 -14.76
N MET A 168 5.52 -5.24 -14.29
CA MET A 168 6.44 -5.47 -13.18
C MET A 168 7.89 -5.09 -13.52
N VAL A 169 8.38 -5.42 -14.72
CA VAL A 169 9.71 -5.00 -15.18
C VAL A 169 9.82 -3.47 -15.22
N VAL A 170 8.81 -2.78 -15.76
CA VAL A 170 8.77 -1.30 -15.75
C VAL A 170 8.69 -0.76 -14.32
N ALA A 171 7.91 -1.36 -13.43
CA ALA A 171 7.84 -0.96 -12.03
C ALA A 171 9.21 -1.08 -11.32
N VAL A 172 9.95 -2.16 -11.60
CA VAL A 172 11.32 -2.32 -11.09
C VAL A 172 12.25 -1.24 -11.65
N ILE A 173 12.20 -0.95 -12.96
CA ILE A 173 12.99 0.14 -13.56
C ILE A 173 12.68 1.49 -12.89
N VAL A 174 11.39 1.78 -12.62
CA VAL A 174 10.96 2.99 -11.89
C VAL A 174 11.52 3.02 -10.46
N VAL A 175 11.51 1.90 -9.74
CA VAL A 175 12.10 1.82 -8.39
C VAL A 175 13.62 1.98 -8.41
N PHE A 176 14.33 1.45 -9.40
CA PHE A 176 15.77 1.68 -9.56
C PHE A 176 16.11 3.13 -9.94
N ALA A 177 15.29 3.78 -10.77
CA ALA A 177 15.47 5.19 -11.13
C ALA A 177 15.14 6.14 -9.96
N PHE A 178 14.20 5.75 -9.09
CA PHE A 178 13.68 6.57 -7.99
C PHE A 178 13.64 5.77 -6.67
N PRO A 179 14.79 5.39 -6.10
CA PRO A 179 14.88 4.49 -4.94
C PRO A 179 14.29 5.06 -3.64
N TRP A 180 14.04 6.38 -3.59
CA TRP A 180 13.33 7.02 -2.50
C TRP A 180 11.82 6.76 -2.48
N ILE A 181 11.22 6.24 -3.57
CA ILE A 181 9.77 6.01 -3.64
C ILE A 181 9.30 4.97 -2.61
N PRO A 182 9.89 3.74 -2.52
CA PRO A 182 9.49 2.79 -1.48
C PRO A 182 9.75 3.30 -0.06
N ALA A 183 10.89 3.95 0.17
CA ALA A 183 11.25 4.48 1.49
C ALA A 183 10.29 5.61 1.93
N GLY A 184 9.97 6.54 1.03
CA GLY A 184 9.00 7.61 1.27
C GLY A 184 7.60 7.07 1.54
N LEU A 185 7.15 6.05 0.80
CA LEU A 185 5.86 5.40 1.04
C LEU A 185 5.76 4.75 2.42
N LEU A 186 6.82 4.06 2.87
CA LEU A 186 6.87 3.49 4.22
C LEU A 186 6.92 4.59 5.29
N TYR A 187 7.69 5.66 5.07
CA TYR A 187 7.74 6.81 5.96
C TYR A 187 6.36 7.47 6.11
N PHE A 188 5.64 7.71 5.01
CA PHE A 188 4.30 8.29 5.03
C PHE A 188 3.21 7.39 5.63
N LEU A 189 3.43 6.07 5.68
CA LEU A 189 2.45 5.12 6.23
C LEU A 189 2.63 4.92 7.75
N TYR A 190 3.85 5.04 8.27
CA TYR A 190 4.17 4.73 9.68
C TYR A 190 4.70 5.91 10.52
N PHE A 191 5.23 6.99 9.92
CA PHE A 191 5.99 8.02 10.65
C PHE A 191 5.57 9.48 10.38
N ALA A 192 5.17 9.83 9.15
CA ALA A 192 4.48 11.10 8.88
C ALA A 192 3.03 11.03 9.36
#